data_AF-A0A0K8V2D1-F1
#
_entry.id   AF-A0A0K8V2D1-F1
#
_cell.length_a   1.000
_cell.length_b   1.000
_cell.length_c   1.000
_cell.angle_alpha   90.00
_cell.angle_beta   90.00
_cell.angle_gamma   90.00
#
_symmetry.space_group_name_H-M   'P 1'
#
loop_
_entity.id
_entity.type
_entity.pdbx_description
1 polymer ?
#
loop_
_entity_poly.entity_id
_entity_poly.type
_entity_poly.pdbx_seq_one_letter_code
_entity_poly.pdbx_strand_id
1 'polypeptide(L)'
;SSDFLFNIPNNLAQSILWDTKIRDGLCKSMITPSEYSKLRAKHAVVPGDRCQFEEDMQAVPVILIQRPGSQRPQYKRLGYGCGWDVIIPAGYGMPIWLSLIMWGAKPGGLREFESIAREMGTEEYLPDTIAGRVLANTRHHELRAKYFRKPPNRRQNYQKLAIISPFRAPFSELVRDWSSSASAQGNTSTQTFHILRDRALLQQLLLHIQGKCKTFPTEIPENSLIQLHFRMKSRGNLEDYSLICLPTRGDFKRNLKQIKKSNHEPVFSEPLLPDLAERERKQLRHTHKKLLKRLRARRVREKRKLQEISTTRVYIRAANTATLVAAQLERMCKLWLPEDFATLYTVRKQCQREVFGYATTAHFSYTEATVCAVGYVTPAGLQQLLTLCRQCNVRQPMCLMRSPKSRHYRFACFKLHLDV
;
A
#
# COMPACT_ATOMS: atom_id res chain seq x y z
N SER A 1 -1.31 -39.60 5.30
CA SER A 1 -2.47 -38.74 4.97
C SER A 1 -2.47 -38.45 3.47
N SER A 2 -2.64 -39.51 2.68
CA SER A 2 -2.61 -39.52 1.20
C SER A 2 -3.95 -39.91 0.59
N ASP A 3 -4.98 -40.12 1.40
CA ASP A 3 -6.21 -40.83 0.98
C ASP A 3 -7.30 -39.92 0.40
N PHE A 4 -7.07 -38.60 0.34
CA PHE A 4 -8.10 -37.62 -0.08
C PHE A 4 -8.20 -37.37 -1.59
N LEU A 5 -7.36 -37.98 -2.45
CA LEU A 5 -7.23 -37.58 -3.86
C LEU A 5 -7.67 -38.61 -4.90
N PHE A 6 -8.20 -39.78 -4.53
CA PHE A 6 -8.38 -40.86 -5.50
C PHE A 6 -9.76 -40.92 -6.19
N ASN A 7 -10.80 -40.33 -5.62
CA ASN A 7 -12.17 -40.40 -6.19
C ASN A 7 -12.70 -39.01 -6.53
N ILE A 8 -12.11 -38.36 -7.54
CA ILE A 8 -12.66 -37.12 -8.10
C ILE A 8 -13.76 -37.50 -9.10
N PRO A 9 -15.02 -37.10 -8.90
CA PRO A 9 -16.06 -37.37 -9.88
C PRO A 9 -15.77 -36.60 -11.18
N ASN A 10 -15.89 -37.28 -12.32
CA ASN A 10 -15.62 -36.68 -13.64
C ASN A 10 -16.48 -35.43 -13.92
N ASN A 11 -17.65 -35.33 -13.28
CA ASN A 11 -18.59 -34.21 -13.45
C ASN A 11 -18.37 -33.07 -12.44
N LEU A 12 -17.31 -33.10 -11.61
CA LEU A 12 -17.07 -32.07 -10.58
C LEU A 12 -16.97 -30.64 -11.17
N ALA A 13 -16.44 -30.51 -12.38
CA ALA A 13 -16.27 -29.23 -13.06
C ALA A 13 -17.57 -28.72 -13.74
N GLN A 14 -18.60 -29.56 -13.86
CA GLN A 14 -19.87 -29.18 -14.49
C GLN A 14 -20.82 -28.63 -13.42
N SER A 15 -21.30 -27.41 -13.63
CA SER A 15 -22.27 -26.78 -12.73
C SER A 15 -23.51 -26.31 -13.48
N ILE A 16 -24.66 -26.60 -12.88
CA ILE A 16 -25.99 -26.19 -13.32
C ILE A 16 -26.14 -24.65 -13.26
N LEU A 17 -25.32 -23.97 -12.44
CA LEU A 17 -25.34 -22.50 -12.31
C LEU A 17 -25.00 -21.75 -13.61
N TRP A 18 -24.34 -22.40 -14.56
CA TRP A 18 -23.99 -21.79 -15.83
C TRP A 18 -25.17 -21.72 -16.81
N ASP A 19 -26.25 -22.48 -16.57
CA ASP A 19 -27.47 -22.36 -17.36
C ASP A 19 -28.33 -21.16 -16.89
N THR A 20 -28.49 -20.20 -17.79
CA THR A 20 -29.34 -19.02 -17.61
C THR A 20 -30.79 -19.35 -17.24
N LYS A 21 -31.39 -20.37 -17.88
CA LYS A 21 -32.82 -20.70 -17.67
C LYS A 21 -33.06 -21.21 -16.26
N ILE A 22 -32.16 -22.06 -15.78
CA ILE A 22 -32.24 -22.62 -14.44
C ILE A 22 -31.97 -21.51 -13.42
N ARG A 23 -30.93 -20.71 -13.60
CA ARG A 23 -30.60 -19.61 -12.68
C ARG A 23 -31.75 -18.60 -12.55
N ASP A 24 -32.37 -18.22 -13.65
CA ASP A 24 -33.49 -17.27 -13.63
C ASP A 24 -34.77 -17.92 -13.06
N GLY A 25 -34.96 -19.22 -13.29
CA GLY A 25 -36.01 -20.02 -12.66
C GLY A 25 -35.89 -20.03 -11.14
N LEU A 26 -34.68 -20.31 -10.61
CA LEU A 26 -34.39 -20.30 -9.17
C LEU A 26 -34.73 -18.97 -8.51
N CYS A 27 -34.38 -17.85 -9.15
CA CYS A 27 -34.69 -16.52 -8.61
C CYS A 27 -36.20 -16.24 -8.58
N LYS A 28 -36.98 -16.77 -9.54
CA LYS A 28 -38.44 -16.55 -9.61
C LYS A 28 -39.22 -17.37 -8.60
N SER A 29 -38.76 -18.59 -8.29
CA SER A 29 -39.38 -19.48 -7.31
C SER A 29 -38.96 -19.20 -5.86
N MET A 30 -38.13 -18.18 -5.63
CA MET A 30 -37.62 -17.84 -4.31
C MET A 30 -38.75 -17.31 -3.41
N ILE A 31 -38.91 -17.95 -2.24
CA ILE A 31 -39.84 -17.50 -1.20
C ILE A 31 -39.26 -16.27 -0.50
N THR A 32 -40.10 -15.26 -0.25
CA THR A 32 -39.63 -14.06 0.45
C THR A 32 -39.37 -14.34 1.94
N PRO A 33 -38.42 -13.62 2.59
CA PRO A 33 -38.17 -13.81 4.02
C PRO A 33 -39.42 -13.61 4.91
N SER A 34 -40.32 -12.70 4.52
CA SER A 34 -41.58 -12.47 5.25
C SER A 34 -42.53 -13.66 5.16
N GLU A 35 -42.69 -14.24 3.97
CA GLU A 35 -43.51 -15.44 3.77
C GLU A 35 -42.92 -16.63 4.51
N TYR A 36 -41.60 -16.80 4.45
CA TYR A 36 -40.89 -17.83 5.21
C TYR A 36 -41.14 -17.71 6.72
N SER A 37 -41.05 -16.50 7.29
CA SER A 37 -41.36 -16.27 8.70
C SER A 37 -42.82 -16.57 9.05
N LYS A 38 -43.77 -16.24 8.15
CA LYS A 38 -45.19 -16.57 8.32
C LYS A 38 -45.42 -18.09 8.30
N LEU A 39 -44.76 -18.81 7.39
CA LEU A 39 -44.83 -20.27 7.32
C LEU A 39 -44.25 -20.91 8.58
N ARG A 40 -43.08 -20.46 9.04
CA ARG A 40 -42.52 -20.91 10.33
C ARG A 40 -43.47 -20.61 11.50
N ALA A 41 -44.06 -19.41 11.57
CA ALA A 41 -44.98 -19.07 12.65
C ALA A 41 -46.25 -19.96 12.69
N LYS A 42 -46.67 -20.48 11.53
CA LYS A 42 -47.83 -21.39 11.42
C LYS A 42 -47.49 -22.85 11.72
N HIS A 43 -46.31 -23.31 11.29
CA HIS A 43 -45.96 -24.74 11.30
C HIS A 43 -44.93 -25.13 12.37
N ALA A 44 -44.24 -24.17 13.01
CA ALA A 44 -43.30 -24.45 14.09
C ALA A 44 -44.05 -24.72 15.40
N VAL A 45 -44.38 -25.99 15.65
CA VAL A 45 -45.05 -26.43 16.88
C VAL A 45 -44.09 -26.51 18.07
N VAL A 46 -42.83 -26.87 17.83
CA VAL A 46 -41.79 -27.02 18.86
C VAL A 46 -40.66 -26.01 18.61
N PRO A 47 -40.28 -25.19 19.62
CA PRO A 47 -39.14 -24.28 19.49
C PRO A 47 -37.84 -25.03 19.19
N GLY A 48 -37.19 -24.69 18.08
CA GLY A 48 -35.90 -25.26 17.68
C GLY A 48 -35.99 -26.42 16.68
N ASP A 49 -37.16 -27.01 16.48
CA ASP A 49 -37.34 -28.08 15.51
C ASP A 49 -37.49 -27.57 14.07
N ARG A 50 -37.06 -28.40 13.12
CA ARG A 50 -37.24 -28.14 11.69
C ARG A 50 -38.71 -28.35 11.30
N CYS A 51 -39.21 -27.50 10.43
CA CYS A 51 -40.58 -27.63 9.92
C CYS A 51 -40.58 -28.49 8.65
N GLN A 52 -41.62 -29.31 8.45
CA GLN A 52 -41.73 -30.20 7.28
C GLN A 52 -41.63 -29.45 5.94
N PHE A 53 -42.23 -28.26 5.84
CA PHE A 53 -42.18 -27.45 4.61
C PHE A 53 -40.76 -26.99 4.21
N GLU A 54 -39.77 -27.09 5.10
CA GLU A 54 -38.36 -26.81 4.76
C GLU A 54 -37.74 -27.89 3.88
N GLU A 55 -38.27 -29.12 3.90
CA GLU A 55 -37.81 -30.22 3.05
C GLU A 55 -38.32 -30.06 1.61
N ASP A 56 -39.50 -29.47 1.44
CA ASP A 56 -40.11 -29.16 0.15
C ASP A 56 -39.51 -27.90 -0.51
N MET A 57 -38.56 -27.24 0.16
CA MET A 57 -37.94 -26.05 -0.38
C MET A 57 -37.03 -26.33 -1.56
N GLN A 58 -36.90 -25.30 -2.40
CA GLN A 58 -36.02 -25.32 -3.54
C GLN A 58 -34.56 -25.59 -3.15
N ALA A 59 -33.98 -26.63 -3.74
CA ALA A 59 -32.56 -26.89 -3.67
C ALA A 59 -31.77 -25.81 -4.44
N VAL A 60 -30.80 -25.20 -3.78
CA VAL A 60 -29.96 -24.15 -4.36
C VAL A 60 -28.60 -24.73 -4.73
N PRO A 61 -28.21 -24.78 -6.02
CA PRO A 61 -26.88 -25.18 -6.41
C PRO A 61 -25.84 -24.12 -6.01
N VAL A 62 -24.69 -24.58 -5.50
CA VAL A 62 -23.58 -23.74 -5.03
C VAL A 62 -22.27 -24.29 -5.59
N ILE A 63 -21.37 -23.42 -6.04
CA ILE A 63 -19.99 -23.81 -6.38
C ILE A 63 -19.06 -23.35 -5.25
N LEU A 64 -18.19 -24.25 -4.82
CA LEU A 64 -17.17 -24.00 -3.81
C LEU A 64 -15.79 -24.13 -4.46
N ILE A 65 -15.02 -23.04 -4.50
CA ILE A 65 -13.64 -23.03 -4.99
C ILE A 65 -12.72 -22.83 -3.80
N GLN A 66 -11.87 -23.80 -3.52
CA GLN A 66 -10.88 -23.66 -2.47
C GLN A 66 -9.72 -22.78 -2.95
N ARG A 67 -9.42 -21.71 -2.22
CA ARG A 67 -8.17 -20.98 -2.32
C ARG A 67 -7.18 -21.54 -1.31
N PRO A 68 -6.09 -22.19 -1.75
CA PRO A 68 -5.24 -22.94 -0.84
C PRO A 68 -4.32 -22.02 0.00
N GLY A 69 -4.24 -20.73 -0.33
CA GLY A 69 -3.38 -19.76 0.36
C GLY A 69 -1.90 -20.03 0.10
N SER A 70 -1.03 -19.62 1.04
CA SER A 70 0.42 -19.77 0.89
C SER A 70 0.85 -21.24 0.82
N GLN A 71 1.35 -21.67 -0.34
CA GLN A 71 1.84 -23.04 -0.54
C GLN A 71 3.33 -23.22 -0.23
N ARG A 72 4.07 -22.13 -0.03
CA ARG A 72 5.53 -22.19 0.15
C ARG A 72 5.95 -21.89 1.59
N PRO A 73 6.32 -22.90 2.38
CA PRO A 73 6.68 -22.71 3.79
C PRO A 73 7.93 -21.84 3.99
N GLN A 74 8.83 -21.79 3.01
CA GLN A 74 10.04 -20.94 3.06
C GLN A 74 9.68 -19.45 3.00
N TYR A 75 8.61 -19.08 2.31
CA TYR A 75 8.18 -17.71 2.11
C TYR A 75 7.29 -17.23 3.26
N LYS A 76 6.13 -17.88 3.46
CA LYS A 76 5.15 -17.59 4.51
C LYS A 76 4.60 -18.88 5.12
N ARG A 77 3.87 -18.76 6.23
CA ARG A 77 3.24 -19.91 6.91
C ARG A 77 2.34 -20.67 5.92
N LEU A 78 2.51 -21.99 5.87
CA LEU A 78 1.73 -22.86 4.98
C LEU A 78 0.23 -22.71 5.27
N GLY A 79 -0.58 -22.54 4.22
CA GLY A 79 -2.02 -22.36 4.31
C GLY A 79 -2.48 -21.01 4.86
N TYR A 80 -1.58 -20.06 5.14
CA TYR A 80 -2.03 -18.70 5.49
C TYR A 80 -2.80 -18.10 4.31
N GLY A 81 -3.87 -17.35 4.61
CA GLY A 81 -4.78 -16.82 3.58
C GLY A 81 -5.58 -17.88 2.83
N CYS A 82 -5.66 -19.12 3.32
CA CYS A 82 -6.57 -20.10 2.76
C CYS A 82 -8.02 -19.68 2.99
N GLY A 83 -8.89 -20.06 2.05
CA GLY A 83 -10.29 -19.69 2.09
C GLY A 83 -11.10 -20.45 1.06
N TRP A 84 -12.40 -20.19 1.05
CA TRP A 84 -13.34 -20.75 0.09
C TRP A 84 -14.06 -19.61 -0.60
N ASP A 85 -14.13 -19.66 -1.92
CA ASP A 85 -14.98 -18.79 -2.71
C ASP A 85 -16.30 -19.54 -2.95
N VAL A 86 -17.38 -18.93 -2.47
CA VAL A 86 -18.73 -19.48 -2.53
C VAL A 86 -19.48 -18.73 -3.62
N ILE A 87 -19.72 -19.39 -4.74
CA ILE A 87 -20.45 -18.81 -5.89
C ILE A 87 -21.88 -19.31 -5.85
N ILE A 88 -22.82 -18.36 -5.83
CA ILE A 88 -24.25 -18.57 -5.62
C ILE A 88 -25.08 -17.74 -6.61
N PRO A 89 -26.33 -18.14 -6.91
CA PRO A 89 -27.25 -17.31 -7.69
C PRO A 89 -27.49 -15.95 -7.02
N ALA A 90 -27.65 -14.88 -7.81
CA ALA A 90 -27.78 -13.51 -7.31
C ALA A 90 -28.92 -13.31 -6.30
N GLY A 91 -30.07 -13.98 -6.48
CA GLY A 91 -31.21 -13.88 -5.56
C GLY A 91 -30.93 -14.41 -4.15
N TYR A 92 -30.07 -15.42 -4.03
CA TYR A 92 -29.75 -16.08 -2.76
C TYR A 92 -28.58 -15.45 -1.98
N GLY A 93 -28.04 -14.32 -2.47
CA GLY A 93 -26.94 -13.61 -1.82
C GLY A 93 -27.19 -13.26 -0.36
N MET A 94 -28.29 -12.55 -0.09
CA MET A 94 -28.63 -12.10 1.26
C MET A 94 -28.99 -13.24 2.23
N PRO A 95 -29.83 -14.22 1.87
CA PRO A 95 -30.11 -15.38 2.75
C PRO A 95 -28.84 -16.12 3.16
N ILE A 96 -27.97 -16.47 2.21
CA ILE A 96 -26.74 -17.23 2.49
C ILE A 96 -25.77 -16.39 3.35
N TRP A 97 -25.64 -15.10 3.04
CA TRP A 97 -24.83 -14.18 3.83
C TRP A 97 -25.30 -14.09 5.29
N LEU A 98 -26.61 -13.97 5.51
CA LEU A 98 -27.19 -13.96 6.85
C LEU A 98 -26.97 -15.29 7.56
N SER A 99 -27.15 -16.43 6.88
CA SER A 99 -26.85 -17.74 7.46
C SER A 99 -25.40 -17.83 7.93
N LEU A 100 -24.43 -17.40 7.13
CA LEU A 100 -23.01 -17.41 7.53
C LEU A 100 -22.77 -16.55 8.78
N ILE A 101 -23.37 -15.37 8.86
CA ILE A 101 -23.26 -14.49 10.03
C ILE A 101 -23.88 -15.15 11.27
N MET A 102 -25.05 -15.77 11.13
CA MET A 102 -25.73 -16.48 12.22
C MET A 102 -24.86 -17.61 12.78
N TRP A 103 -24.06 -18.27 11.93
CA TRP A 103 -23.10 -19.30 12.34
C TRP A 103 -21.73 -18.74 12.80
N GLY A 104 -21.61 -17.43 12.98
CA GLY A 104 -20.44 -16.79 13.59
C GLY A 104 -19.40 -16.25 12.61
N ALA A 105 -19.68 -16.25 11.29
CA ALA A 105 -18.81 -15.58 10.34
C ALA A 105 -18.81 -14.06 10.57
N LYS A 106 -17.63 -13.44 10.50
CA LYS A 106 -17.47 -11.99 10.66
C LYS A 106 -17.18 -11.35 9.31
N PRO A 107 -17.96 -10.35 8.87
CA PRO A 107 -17.74 -9.71 7.59
C PRO A 107 -16.46 -8.86 7.61
N GLY A 108 -15.62 -9.03 6.60
CA GLY A 108 -14.46 -8.18 6.32
C GLY A 108 -14.70 -7.31 5.09
N GLY A 109 -14.15 -6.10 5.08
CA GLY A 109 -14.19 -5.21 3.93
C GLY A 109 -12.85 -5.17 3.18
N LEU A 110 -12.69 -4.16 2.33
CA LEU A 110 -11.48 -3.96 1.53
C LEU A 110 -10.20 -3.86 2.38
N ARG A 111 -10.28 -3.23 3.55
CA ARG A 111 -9.16 -3.10 4.49
C ARG A 111 -8.64 -4.47 4.96
N GLU A 112 -9.55 -5.41 5.21
CA GLU A 112 -9.21 -6.76 5.62
C GLU A 112 -8.59 -7.55 4.46
N PHE A 113 -9.09 -7.41 3.23
CA PHE A 113 -8.45 -7.97 2.03
C PHE A 113 -7.01 -7.47 1.86
N GLU A 114 -6.79 -6.15 1.93
CA GLU A 114 -5.45 -5.57 1.89
C GLU A 114 -4.55 -6.07 3.03
N SER A 115 -5.13 -6.32 4.20
CA SER A 115 -4.38 -6.84 5.35
C SER A 115 -3.98 -8.29 5.19
N ILE A 116 -4.87 -9.14 4.66
CA ILE A 116 -4.57 -10.53 4.33
C ILE A 116 -3.50 -10.59 3.24
N ALA A 117 -3.63 -9.80 2.17
CA ALA A 117 -2.65 -9.73 1.09
C ALA A 117 -1.27 -9.31 1.62
N ARG A 118 -1.21 -8.30 2.49
CA ARG A 118 0.04 -7.82 3.11
C ARG A 118 0.66 -8.87 4.03
N GLU A 119 -0.13 -9.53 4.86
CA GLU A 119 0.34 -10.60 5.76
C GLU A 119 0.84 -11.82 4.97
N MET A 120 0.21 -12.09 3.81
CA MET A 120 0.68 -13.02 2.78
C MET A 120 1.97 -12.57 2.08
N GLY A 121 2.41 -11.31 2.28
CA GLY A 121 3.59 -10.73 1.61
C GLY A 121 3.35 -10.32 0.16
N THR A 122 2.08 -10.26 -0.26
CA THR A 122 1.62 -9.96 -1.61
C THR A 122 0.89 -8.62 -1.66
N GLU A 123 0.53 -8.18 -2.86
CA GLU A 123 -0.30 -7.00 -3.06
C GLU A 123 -1.40 -7.32 -4.06
N GLU A 124 -2.64 -6.91 -3.74
CA GLU A 124 -3.80 -7.11 -4.61
C GLU A 124 -3.65 -6.33 -5.94
N TYR A 125 -3.18 -5.08 -5.83
CA TYR A 125 -3.04 -4.18 -6.96
C TYR A 125 -1.57 -3.84 -7.18
N LEU A 126 -0.98 -4.48 -8.18
CA LEU A 126 0.41 -4.31 -8.56
C LEU A 126 0.67 -2.93 -9.20
N PRO A 127 1.81 -2.27 -8.92
CA PRO A 127 2.09 -0.90 -9.36
C PRO A 127 2.22 -0.70 -10.88
N ASP A 128 2.49 -1.76 -11.65
CA ASP A 128 2.58 -1.70 -13.11
C ASP A 128 1.20 -1.77 -13.80
N THR A 129 0.17 -2.28 -13.11
CA THR A 129 -1.19 -2.40 -13.68
C THR A 129 -1.88 -1.04 -13.76
N ILE A 130 -2.86 -0.91 -14.67
CA ILE A 130 -3.66 0.32 -14.79
C ILE A 130 -4.41 0.60 -13.47
N ALA A 131 -5.03 -0.44 -12.90
CA ALA A 131 -5.74 -0.36 -11.63
C ALA A 131 -4.82 0.09 -10.49
N GLY A 132 -3.62 -0.49 -10.38
CA GLY A 132 -2.63 -0.10 -9.39
C GLY A 132 -2.17 1.35 -9.53
N ARG A 133 -1.95 1.84 -10.75
CA ARG A 133 -1.59 3.24 -10.99
C ARG A 133 -2.70 4.21 -10.61
N VAL A 134 -3.95 3.90 -10.96
CA VAL A 134 -5.12 4.72 -10.58
C VAL A 134 -5.26 4.77 -9.06
N LEU A 135 -5.19 3.62 -8.40
CA LEU A 135 -5.31 3.53 -6.94
C LEU A 135 -4.17 4.26 -6.22
N ALA A 136 -2.93 4.09 -6.68
CA ALA A 136 -1.77 4.80 -6.14
C ALA A 136 -1.91 6.32 -6.31
N ASN A 137 -2.42 6.79 -7.45
CA ASN A 137 -2.69 8.20 -7.69
C ASN A 137 -3.81 8.73 -6.78
N THR A 138 -4.92 8.02 -6.63
CA THR A 138 -6.00 8.40 -5.71
C THR A 138 -5.48 8.51 -4.28
N ARG A 139 -4.76 7.49 -3.80
CA ARG A 139 -4.13 7.48 -2.46
C ARG A 139 -3.12 8.61 -2.29
N HIS A 140 -2.35 8.93 -3.32
CA HIS A 140 -1.43 10.07 -3.31
C HIS A 140 -2.18 11.39 -3.06
N HIS A 141 -3.27 11.65 -3.80
CA HIS A 141 -4.07 12.87 -3.64
C HIS A 141 -4.70 12.95 -2.25
N GLU A 142 -5.24 11.86 -1.73
CA GLU A 142 -5.83 11.78 -0.38
C GLU A 142 -4.80 12.08 0.72
N LEU A 143 -3.63 11.44 0.65
CA LEU A 143 -2.55 11.65 1.63
C LEU A 143 -1.98 13.07 1.55
N ARG A 144 -1.84 13.62 0.34
CA ARG A 144 -1.42 15.01 0.11
C ARG A 144 -2.44 15.99 0.69
N ALA A 145 -3.74 15.78 0.46
CA ALA A 145 -4.80 16.60 1.03
C ALA A 145 -4.80 16.53 2.57
N LYS A 146 -4.68 15.32 3.14
CA LYS A 146 -4.58 15.09 4.59
C LYS A 146 -3.37 15.79 5.21
N TYR A 147 -2.24 15.81 4.50
CA TYR A 147 -1.03 16.51 4.93
C TYR A 147 -1.23 18.03 4.98
N PHE A 148 -1.80 18.62 3.92
CA PHE A 148 -2.05 20.05 3.86
C PHE A 148 -3.21 20.53 4.74
N ARG A 149 -4.10 19.63 5.18
CA ARG A 149 -5.11 19.96 6.21
C ARG A 149 -4.49 20.26 7.59
N LYS A 150 -3.34 19.69 7.92
CA LYS A 150 -2.65 19.96 9.19
C LYS A 150 -2.11 21.39 9.20
N PRO A 151 -2.00 22.07 10.36
CA PRO A 151 -1.31 23.36 10.42
C PRO A 151 0.21 23.18 10.27
N PRO A 152 0.96 24.21 9.83
CA PRO A 152 2.40 24.10 9.51
C PRO A 152 3.30 23.55 10.62
N ASN A 153 3.01 23.83 11.89
CA ASN A 153 3.79 23.33 13.04
C ASN A 153 3.53 21.84 13.36
N ARG A 154 2.46 21.25 12.84
CA ARG A 154 2.12 19.82 12.98
C ARG A 154 2.44 19.03 11.70
N ARG A 155 2.94 19.68 10.65
CA ARG A 155 3.37 19.04 9.41
C ARG A 155 4.81 18.59 9.54
N GLN A 156 5.09 17.36 9.11
CA GLN A 156 6.46 16.88 8.96
C GLN A 156 7.11 17.61 7.79
N ASN A 157 8.36 18.04 7.95
CA ASN A 157 9.11 18.67 6.88
C ASN A 157 9.96 17.61 6.16
N TYR A 158 9.49 17.16 5.00
CA TYR A 158 10.14 16.10 4.24
C TYR A 158 11.44 16.56 3.54
N GLN A 159 11.56 17.85 3.21
CA GLN A 159 12.81 18.42 2.68
C GLN A 159 13.94 18.27 3.70
N LYS A 160 13.68 18.61 4.98
CA LYS A 160 14.67 18.42 6.07
C LYS A 160 15.04 16.95 6.30
N LEU A 161 14.13 16.02 5.99
CA LEU A 161 14.34 14.58 6.13
C LEU A 161 14.99 13.92 4.90
N ALA A 162 15.30 14.69 3.85
CA ALA A 162 15.81 14.14 2.60
C ALA A 162 14.85 13.10 1.99
N ILE A 163 13.56 13.41 1.97
CA ILE A 163 12.50 12.60 1.36
C ILE A 163 11.90 13.37 0.20
N ILE A 164 12.04 12.83 -1.01
CA ILE A 164 11.50 13.42 -2.24
C ILE A 164 10.01 13.17 -2.36
N SER A 165 9.60 11.90 -2.23
CA SER A 165 8.21 11.49 -2.45
C SER A 165 7.65 10.74 -1.24
N PRO A 166 6.97 11.43 -0.30
CA PRO A 166 6.48 10.83 0.94
C PRO A 166 5.14 10.06 0.79
N PHE A 167 4.40 10.26 -0.30
CA PHE A 167 3.03 9.74 -0.46
C PHE A 167 2.84 8.85 -1.70
N ARG A 168 3.91 8.57 -2.45
CA ARG A 168 3.92 7.66 -3.58
C ARG A 168 5.32 7.10 -3.77
N ALA A 169 5.44 5.91 -4.35
CA ALA A 169 6.73 5.36 -4.74
C ALA A 169 7.08 5.82 -6.18
N PRO A 170 8.15 6.61 -6.38
CA PRO A 170 8.56 7.10 -7.70
C PRO A 170 9.34 6.02 -8.48
N PHE A 171 8.66 4.95 -8.89
CA PHE A 171 9.29 3.80 -9.52
C PHE A 171 9.87 4.10 -10.90
N SER A 172 9.19 4.91 -11.72
CA SER A 172 9.69 5.32 -13.04
C SER A 172 10.98 6.12 -12.94
N GLU A 173 11.05 7.06 -12.00
CA GLU A 173 12.24 7.86 -11.76
C GLU A 173 13.37 7.01 -11.15
N LEU A 174 13.04 6.06 -10.27
CA LEU A 174 14.02 5.13 -9.71
C LEU A 174 14.63 4.23 -10.78
N VAL A 175 13.83 3.63 -11.65
CA VAL A 175 14.32 2.77 -12.74
C VAL A 175 15.23 3.56 -13.67
N ARG A 176 14.83 4.78 -14.06
CA ARG A 176 15.65 5.68 -14.86
C ARG A 176 17.01 5.96 -14.23
N ASP A 177 17.05 6.28 -12.94
CA ASP A 177 18.29 6.59 -12.21
C ASP A 177 19.23 5.38 -12.03
N TRP A 178 18.70 4.16 -12.19
CA TRP A 178 19.45 2.91 -12.12
C TRP A 178 19.82 2.34 -13.50
N SER A 179 19.17 2.78 -14.58
CA SER A 179 19.53 2.42 -15.96
C SER A 179 20.91 2.98 -16.31
N SER A 180 21.79 2.14 -16.88
CA SER A 180 23.20 2.49 -17.10
C SER A 180 23.42 3.42 -18.31
N SER A 181 22.37 3.70 -19.07
CA SER A 181 22.41 4.50 -20.29
C SER A 181 22.35 6.01 -20.00
N ALA A 182 23.52 6.64 -19.99
CA ALA A 182 23.69 8.10 -19.99
C ALA A 182 22.99 8.83 -21.17
N SER A 183 22.50 8.10 -22.18
CA SER A 183 21.77 8.62 -23.35
C SER A 183 20.29 8.95 -23.09
N ALA A 184 19.73 8.61 -21.92
CA ALA A 184 18.33 8.89 -21.59
C ALA A 184 18.08 10.24 -20.88
N GLN A 185 19.10 11.11 -20.77
CA GLN A 185 18.93 12.45 -20.19
C GLN A 185 18.18 13.43 -21.11
N GLY A 186 17.92 13.06 -22.38
CA GLY A 186 17.30 13.92 -23.39
C GLY A 186 15.83 13.64 -23.72
N ASN A 187 15.25 12.49 -23.36
CA ASN A 187 13.86 12.16 -23.70
C ASN A 187 13.00 11.99 -22.44
N THR A 188 12.15 12.98 -22.21
CA THR A 188 11.08 13.04 -21.20
C THR A 188 9.94 12.05 -21.51
N SER A 189 10.27 10.85 -21.96
CA SER A 189 9.32 9.76 -22.14
C SER A 189 9.21 9.06 -20.78
N THR A 190 8.02 9.04 -20.18
CA THR A 190 7.71 8.24 -18.99
C THR A 190 8.15 6.80 -19.21
N GLN A 191 9.33 6.44 -18.70
CA GLN A 191 9.81 5.07 -18.78
C GLN A 191 8.81 4.18 -18.06
N THR A 192 8.20 3.29 -18.83
CA THR A 192 7.30 2.27 -18.33
C THR A 192 8.15 1.21 -17.65
N PHE A 193 7.82 0.92 -16.39
CA PHE A 193 8.42 -0.19 -15.66
C PHE A 193 7.46 -1.38 -15.68
N HIS A 194 8.02 -2.57 -15.54
CA HIS A 194 7.26 -3.83 -15.44
C HIS A 194 7.69 -4.60 -14.21
N ILE A 195 6.79 -5.42 -13.65
CA ILE A 195 7.15 -6.31 -12.56
C ILE A 195 7.60 -7.65 -13.13
N LEU A 196 8.72 -8.16 -12.64
CA LEU A 196 9.25 -9.46 -13.06
C LEU A 196 8.34 -10.58 -12.50
N ARG A 197 7.65 -11.27 -13.42
CA ARG A 197 6.75 -12.39 -13.10
C ARG A 197 7.25 -13.74 -13.63
N ASP A 198 8.32 -13.75 -14.42
CA ASP A 198 8.88 -14.99 -14.95
C ASP A 198 9.39 -15.87 -13.81
N ARG A 199 8.70 -17.00 -13.61
CA ARG A 199 8.98 -17.95 -12.54
C ARG A 199 10.35 -18.58 -12.68
N ALA A 200 10.86 -18.81 -13.89
CA ALA A 200 12.17 -19.42 -14.10
C ALA A 200 13.28 -18.46 -13.62
N LEU A 201 13.22 -17.19 -14.04
CA LEU A 201 14.15 -16.15 -13.60
C LEU A 201 14.04 -15.88 -12.08
N LEU A 202 12.82 -15.83 -11.53
CA LEU A 202 12.62 -15.68 -10.09
C LEU A 202 13.19 -16.86 -9.30
N GLN A 203 13.08 -18.09 -9.79
CA GLN A 203 13.70 -19.26 -9.17
C GLN A 203 15.23 -19.18 -9.17
N GLN A 204 15.84 -18.78 -10.30
CA GLN A 204 17.28 -18.55 -10.37
C GLN A 204 17.74 -17.46 -9.38
N LEU A 205 17.00 -16.35 -9.29
CA LEU A 205 17.23 -15.30 -8.31
C LEU A 205 17.12 -15.81 -6.87
N LEU A 206 16.13 -16.65 -6.57
CA LEU A 206 15.98 -17.26 -5.25
C LEU A 206 17.20 -18.11 -4.88
N LEU A 207 17.68 -18.94 -5.81
CA LEU A 207 18.89 -19.75 -5.59
C LEU A 207 20.13 -18.87 -5.37
N HIS A 208 20.23 -17.75 -6.07
CA HIS A 208 21.31 -16.78 -5.90
C HIS A 208 21.26 -16.08 -4.53
N ILE A 209 20.07 -15.66 -4.08
CA ILE A 209 19.84 -15.06 -2.75
C ILE A 209 20.16 -16.06 -1.64
N GLN A 210 19.83 -17.34 -1.83
CA GLN A 210 20.17 -18.43 -0.91
C GLN A 210 21.66 -18.80 -0.91
N GLY A 211 22.47 -18.22 -1.80
CA GLY A 211 23.89 -18.53 -1.94
C GLY A 211 24.20 -19.85 -2.63
N LYS A 212 23.18 -20.53 -3.19
CA LYS A 212 23.32 -21.78 -3.94
C LYS A 212 23.84 -21.55 -5.36
N CYS A 213 23.58 -20.38 -5.94
CA CYS A 213 24.10 -19.96 -7.24
C CYS A 213 25.01 -18.74 -7.10
N LYS A 214 26.18 -18.77 -7.77
CA LYS A 214 27.16 -17.66 -7.73
C LYS A 214 26.84 -16.56 -8.74
N THR A 215 26.26 -16.89 -9.89
CA THR A 215 25.98 -15.95 -10.98
C THR A 215 24.62 -15.28 -10.80
N PHE A 216 24.58 -13.97 -11.01
CA PHE A 216 23.32 -13.21 -11.03
C PHE A 216 22.72 -13.34 -12.44
N PRO A 217 21.40 -13.56 -12.60
CA PRO A 217 20.80 -13.74 -13.92
C PRO A 217 20.99 -12.50 -14.80
N THR A 218 21.59 -12.67 -15.98
CA THR A 218 21.94 -11.57 -16.90
C THR A 218 20.77 -11.14 -17.78
N GLU A 219 19.74 -11.97 -17.88
CA GLU A 219 18.58 -11.76 -18.77
C GLU A 219 17.50 -10.83 -18.19
N ILE A 220 17.68 -10.31 -16.97
CA ILE A 220 16.65 -9.49 -16.32
C ILE A 220 16.64 -8.09 -16.97
N PRO A 221 15.49 -7.64 -17.52
CA PRO A 221 15.40 -6.32 -18.14
C PRO A 221 15.70 -5.19 -17.13
N GLU A 222 16.44 -4.16 -17.54
CA GLU A 222 16.75 -3.02 -16.65
C GLU A 222 15.51 -2.27 -16.17
N ASN A 223 14.45 -2.23 -17.01
CA ASN A 223 13.17 -1.59 -16.69
C ASN A 223 12.24 -2.46 -15.82
N SER A 224 12.74 -3.56 -15.26
CA SER A 224 11.96 -4.44 -14.40
C SER A 224 12.12 -4.10 -12.92
N LEU A 225 11.11 -4.46 -12.14
CA LEU A 225 11.11 -4.40 -10.69
C LEU A 225 10.82 -5.77 -10.11
N ILE A 226 11.48 -6.09 -9.00
CA ILE A 226 11.36 -7.37 -8.31
C ILE A 226 10.61 -7.15 -7.00
N GLN A 227 9.52 -7.89 -6.80
CA GLN A 227 8.76 -7.85 -5.56
C GLN A 227 9.50 -8.63 -4.46
N LEU A 228 9.71 -7.99 -3.32
CA LEU A 228 10.34 -8.57 -2.14
C LEU A 228 9.46 -8.33 -0.91
N HIS A 229 9.39 -9.35 -0.04
CA HIS A 229 8.82 -9.23 1.29
C HIS A 229 9.93 -8.98 2.31
N PHE A 230 9.86 -7.85 3.01
CA PHE A 230 10.83 -7.42 3.99
C PHE A 230 10.35 -7.70 5.41
N ARG A 231 11.25 -8.17 6.27
CA ARG A 231 11.04 -8.36 7.70
C ARG A 231 12.11 -7.61 8.47
N MET A 232 11.70 -6.72 9.37
CA MET A 232 12.60 -5.97 10.23
C MET A 232 13.36 -6.89 11.20
N LYS A 233 14.69 -6.72 11.29
CA LYS A 233 15.53 -7.49 12.25
C LYS A 233 15.69 -6.80 13.60
N SER A 234 15.58 -5.48 13.63
CA SER A 234 15.67 -4.69 14.86
C SER A 234 14.37 -3.96 15.15
N ARG A 235 14.20 -3.56 16.41
CA ARG A 235 13.03 -2.78 16.85
C ARG A 235 12.89 -1.54 15.99
N GLY A 236 11.72 -1.32 15.39
CA GLY A 236 11.46 -0.13 14.60
C GLY A 236 10.13 -0.25 13.88
N ASN A 237 9.51 0.90 13.59
CA ASN A 237 8.30 0.93 12.79
C ASN A 237 8.63 1.40 11.37
N LEU A 238 7.97 0.78 10.40
CA LEU A 238 7.99 1.18 9.00
C LEU A 238 6.61 1.70 8.66
N GLU A 239 6.57 2.63 7.71
CA GLU A 239 5.32 3.15 7.18
C GLU A 239 5.27 2.90 5.66
N ASP A 240 4.10 3.06 5.07
CA ASP A 240 3.96 3.02 3.62
C ASP A 240 4.92 4.01 2.94
N TYR A 241 5.38 3.65 1.75
CA TYR A 241 6.38 4.40 0.97
C TYR A 241 7.75 4.52 1.64
N SER A 242 8.09 3.60 2.55
CA SER A 242 9.43 3.54 3.16
C SER A 242 10.51 3.27 2.10
N LEU A 243 11.68 3.89 2.30
CA LEU A 243 12.83 3.73 1.43
C LEU A 243 13.53 2.40 1.72
N ILE A 244 13.97 1.73 0.65
CA ILE A 244 14.85 0.57 0.69
C ILE A 244 16.22 1.01 0.18
N CYS A 245 17.22 0.95 1.06
CA CYS A 245 18.53 1.56 0.85
C CYS A 245 19.66 0.55 0.93
N LEU A 246 20.71 0.80 0.14
CA LEU A 246 21.94 0.02 0.15
C LEU A 246 22.75 0.30 1.44
N PRO A 247 23.17 -0.74 2.17
CA PRO A 247 24.08 -0.61 3.29
C PRO A 247 25.52 -0.38 2.82
N THR A 248 26.32 0.26 3.66
CA THR A 248 27.78 0.35 3.50
C THR A 248 28.50 -0.71 4.34
N ARG A 249 29.77 -1.00 4.03
CA ARG A 249 30.60 -1.91 4.83
C ARG A 249 30.68 -1.49 6.32
N GLY A 250 30.65 -0.19 6.59
CA GLY A 250 30.63 0.36 7.96
C GLY A 250 29.35 0.01 8.72
N ASP A 251 28.20 -0.03 8.04
CA ASP A 251 26.90 -0.32 8.64
C ASP A 251 26.83 -1.77 9.15
N PHE A 252 27.39 -2.73 8.40
CA PHE A 252 27.49 -4.13 8.85
C PHE A 252 28.37 -4.27 10.09
N LYS A 253 29.55 -3.63 10.10
CA LYS A 253 30.44 -3.63 11.27
C LYS A 253 29.75 -3.03 12.49
N ARG A 254 28.99 -1.95 12.30
CA ARG A 254 28.22 -1.32 13.38
C ARG A 254 27.09 -2.22 13.89
N ASN A 255 26.36 -2.88 13.01
CA ASN A 255 25.32 -3.84 13.37
C ASN A 255 25.88 -4.99 14.23
N LEU A 256 27.00 -5.57 13.82
CA LEU A 256 27.66 -6.63 14.58
C LEU A 256 28.07 -6.16 15.99
N LYS A 257 28.58 -4.92 16.11
CA LYS A 257 28.89 -4.32 17.41
C LYS A 257 27.63 -4.10 18.26
N GLN A 258 26.53 -3.64 17.64
CA GLN A 258 25.25 -3.41 18.32
C GLN A 258 24.64 -4.72 18.83
N ILE A 259 24.66 -5.79 18.03
CA ILE A 259 24.19 -7.13 18.43
C ILE A 259 24.98 -7.64 19.63
N LYS A 260 26.31 -7.54 19.62
CA LYS A 260 27.17 -7.97 20.75
C LYS A 260 26.89 -7.20 22.04
N LYS A 261 26.48 -5.94 21.93
CA LYS A 261 26.18 -5.05 23.06
C LYS A 261 24.68 -5.01 23.42
N SER A 262 23.84 -5.81 22.77
CA SER A 262 22.38 -5.77 22.89
C SER A 262 21.79 -4.35 22.73
N ASN A 263 22.41 -3.52 21.88
CA ASN A 263 21.96 -2.16 21.63
C ASN A 263 20.94 -2.12 20.49
N HIS A 264 19.79 -1.47 20.73
CA HIS A 264 18.67 -1.34 19.78
C HIS A 264 18.60 0.02 19.07
N GLU A 265 19.63 0.85 19.24
CA GLU A 265 19.79 2.10 18.51
C GLU A 265 19.76 1.90 16.99
N PRO A 266 19.36 2.95 16.25
CA PRO A 266 19.44 2.92 14.80
C PRO A 266 20.89 2.72 14.33
N VAL A 267 21.04 2.02 13.21
CA VAL A 267 22.37 1.74 12.63
C VAL A 267 23.00 3.03 12.14
N PHE A 268 22.20 3.80 11.40
CA PHE A 268 22.59 5.09 10.87
C PHE A 268 21.43 6.06 11.04
N SER A 269 21.73 7.33 11.26
CA SER A 269 20.71 8.39 11.35
C SER A 269 21.05 9.45 10.34
N GLU A 270 20.11 9.74 9.44
CA GLU A 270 20.27 10.77 8.43
C GLU A 270 20.49 12.14 9.08
N PRO A 271 21.48 12.93 8.64
CA PRO A 271 21.58 14.32 9.04
C PRO A 271 20.38 15.11 8.52
N LEU A 272 20.03 16.19 9.23
CA LEU A 272 18.97 17.09 8.77
C LEU A 272 19.52 17.96 7.64
N LEU A 273 18.79 18.03 6.53
CA LEU A 273 19.09 18.97 5.47
C LEU A 273 18.58 20.38 5.81
N PRO A 274 19.25 21.44 5.33
CA PRO A 274 18.76 22.79 5.47
C PRO A 274 17.49 23.00 4.65
N ASP A 275 16.56 23.79 5.18
CA ASP A 275 15.30 24.12 4.51
C ASP A 275 15.38 25.52 3.90
N LEU A 276 15.67 25.54 2.60
CA LEU A 276 15.86 26.77 1.83
C LEU A 276 14.55 27.58 1.73
N ALA A 277 13.40 26.90 1.67
CA ALA A 277 12.08 27.51 1.52
C ALA A 277 11.48 28.03 2.84
N GLU A 278 12.14 27.83 4.00
CA GLU A 278 11.59 28.24 5.29
C GLU A 278 11.35 29.75 5.38
N ARG A 279 12.32 30.54 4.92
CA ARG A 279 12.26 32.01 4.94
C ARG A 279 11.11 32.51 4.06
N GLU A 280 11.03 32.02 2.82
CA GLU A 280 9.98 32.40 1.87
C GLU A 280 8.59 32.04 2.43
N ARG A 281 8.40 30.83 2.98
CA ARG A 281 7.12 30.41 3.57
C ARG A 281 6.69 31.27 4.76
N LYS A 282 7.63 31.76 5.58
CA LYS A 282 7.32 32.70 6.68
C LYS A 282 6.90 34.06 6.14
N GLN A 283 7.64 34.61 5.17
CA GLN A 283 7.34 35.88 4.53
C GLN A 283 5.98 35.87 3.81
N LEU A 284 5.69 34.83 3.02
CA LEU A 284 4.42 34.68 2.30
C LEU A 284 3.22 34.57 3.26
N ARG A 285 3.35 33.84 4.37
CA ARG A 285 2.27 33.78 5.37
C ARG A 285 2.03 35.12 6.05
N HIS A 286 3.10 35.84 6.37
CA HIS A 286 2.99 37.15 7.02
C HIS A 286 2.35 38.20 6.11
N THR A 287 2.83 38.28 4.87
CA THR A 287 2.29 39.19 3.85
C THR A 287 0.82 38.87 3.54
N HIS A 288 0.47 37.60 3.36
CA HIS A 288 -0.91 37.19 3.14
C HIS A 288 -1.82 37.51 4.34
N LYS A 289 -1.36 37.25 5.57
CA LYS A 289 -2.12 37.60 6.79
C LYS A 289 -2.33 39.12 6.92
N LYS A 290 -1.32 39.93 6.58
CA LYS A 290 -1.44 41.39 6.54
C LYS A 290 -2.47 41.83 5.50
N LEU A 291 -2.43 41.26 4.29
CA LEU A 291 -3.37 41.55 3.22
C LEU A 291 -4.81 41.24 3.63
N LEU A 292 -5.08 40.04 4.17
CA LEU A 292 -6.42 39.66 4.64
C LEU A 292 -6.93 40.57 5.75
N LYS A 293 -6.08 40.97 6.70
CA LYS A 293 -6.42 41.94 7.74
C LYS A 293 -6.81 43.30 7.14
N ARG A 294 -6.03 43.79 6.15
CA ARG A 294 -6.32 45.05 5.44
C ARG A 294 -7.67 44.99 4.70
N LEU A 295 -7.94 43.90 3.97
CA LEU A 295 -9.20 43.69 3.26
C LEU A 295 -10.40 43.57 4.20
N ARG A 296 -10.24 42.92 5.36
CA ARG A 296 -11.27 42.88 6.41
C ARG A 296 -11.51 44.29 6.97
N ALA A 297 -10.45 45.03 7.30
CA ALA A 297 -10.57 46.38 7.83
C ALA A 297 -11.29 47.32 6.86
N ARG A 298 -11.01 47.23 5.55
CA ARG A 298 -11.74 47.97 4.50
C ARG A 298 -13.24 47.68 4.53
N ARG A 299 -13.63 46.40 4.56
CA ARG A 299 -15.05 45.99 4.63
C ARG A 299 -15.74 46.45 5.91
N VAL A 300 -15.03 46.41 7.04
CA VAL A 300 -15.56 46.91 8.32
C VAL A 300 -15.74 48.43 8.28
N ARG A 301 -14.83 49.19 7.65
CA ARG A 301 -14.98 50.64 7.47
C ARG A 301 -16.15 50.99 6.54
N GLU A 302 -16.28 50.30 5.42
CA GLU A 302 -17.41 50.47 4.49
C GLU A 302 -18.74 50.18 5.20
N LYS A 303 -18.79 49.10 5.99
CA LYS A 303 -19.96 48.78 6.83
C LYS A 303 -20.27 49.90 7.84
N ARG A 304 -19.27 50.44 8.54
CA ARG A 304 -19.47 51.54 9.51
C ARG A 304 -20.06 52.79 8.84
N LYS A 305 -19.52 53.19 7.69
CA LYS A 305 -20.04 54.33 6.91
C LYS A 305 -21.51 54.13 6.49
N LEU A 306 -21.86 52.93 6.04
CA LEU A 306 -23.24 52.62 5.66
C LEU A 306 -24.18 52.61 6.87
N GLN A 307 -23.70 52.17 8.04
CA GLN A 307 -24.47 52.17 9.29
C GLN A 307 -24.81 53.58 9.79
N GLU A 308 -23.97 54.57 9.51
CA GLU A 308 -24.23 55.98 9.89
C GLU A 308 -25.41 56.58 9.13
N ILE A 309 -25.70 56.08 7.93
CA ILE A 309 -26.71 56.63 7.02
C ILE A 309 -27.99 55.77 6.99
N SER A 310 -27.87 54.46 7.27
CA SER A 310 -28.98 53.52 7.12
C SER A 310 -29.86 53.41 8.37
N THR A 311 -31.18 53.44 8.19
CA THR A 311 -32.18 53.09 9.21
C THR A 311 -32.37 51.57 9.40
N THR A 312 -31.79 50.74 8.54
CA THR A 312 -31.89 49.27 8.57
C THR A 312 -30.57 48.60 8.97
N ARG A 313 -30.63 47.33 9.40
CA ARG A 313 -29.44 46.56 9.83
C ARG A 313 -28.49 46.27 8.65
N VAL A 314 -27.29 46.85 8.69
CA VAL A 314 -26.23 46.62 7.68
C VAL A 314 -25.32 45.46 8.06
N TYR A 315 -25.18 44.50 7.14
CA TYR A 315 -24.28 43.35 7.26
C TYR A 315 -22.92 43.60 6.59
N ILE A 316 -21.89 42.88 7.04
CA ILE A 316 -20.57 42.94 6.40
C ILE A 316 -20.64 42.17 5.07
N ARG A 317 -20.22 42.81 3.98
CA ARG A 317 -20.12 42.16 2.67
C ARG A 317 -19.28 40.88 2.73
N ALA A 318 -19.74 39.86 2.02
CA ALA A 318 -19.04 38.59 1.85
C ALA A 318 -17.58 38.81 1.41
N ALA A 319 -16.68 37.97 1.93
CA ALA A 319 -15.27 38.02 1.56
C ALA A 319 -15.10 37.40 0.18
N ASN A 320 -15.01 38.21 -0.88
CA ASN A 320 -14.65 37.73 -2.22
C ASN A 320 -13.13 37.45 -2.31
N THR A 321 -12.59 36.67 -1.37
CA THR A 321 -11.15 36.36 -1.24
C THR A 321 -10.81 34.89 -1.50
N ALA A 322 -11.77 34.09 -1.96
CA ALA A 322 -11.59 32.65 -2.18
C ALA A 322 -10.44 32.35 -3.16
N THR A 323 -10.39 33.06 -4.29
CA THR A 323 -9.32 32.92 -5.30
C THR A 323 -7.94 33.27 -4.74
N LEU A 324 -7.84 34.34 -3.96
CA LEU A 324 -6.59 34.75 -3.29
C LEU A 324 -6.11 33.70 -2.29
N VAL A 325 -7.02 33.09 -1.54
CA VAL A 325 -6.68 32.04 -0.57
C VAL A 325 -6.26 30.75 -1.29
N ALA A 326 -6.94 30.39 -2.38
CA ALA A 326 -6.59 29.23 -3.19
C ALA A 326 -5.20 29.38 -3.83
N ALA A 327 -4.93 30.53 -4.46
CA ALA A 327 -3.61 30.83 -5.05
C ALA A 327 -2.49 30.83 -3.99
N GLN A 328 -2.76 31.39 -2.80
CA GLN A 328 -1.83 31.33 -1.68
C GLN A 328 -1.57 29.88 -1.24
N LEU A 329 -2.62 29.07 -1.13
CA LEU A 329 -2.51 27.68 -0.73
C LEU A 329 -1.67 26.89 -1.73
N GLU A 330 -1.92 27.05 -3.04
CA GLU A 330 -1.17 26.40 -4.10
C GLU A 330 0.32 26.76 -4.04
N ARG A 331 0.64 28.05 -3.92
CA ARG A 331 2.04 28.50 -3.77
C ARG A 331 2.69 27.94 -2.50
N MET A 332 1.95 27.90 -1.38
CA MET A 332 2.45 27.28 -0.15
C MET A 332 2.67 25.77 -0.33
N CYS A 333 1.80 25.06 -1.05
CA CYS A 333 1.96 23.65 -1.34
C CYS A 333 3.25 23.38 -2.11
N LYS A 334 3.49 24.14 -3.19
CA LYS A 334 4.71 24.07 -4.01
C LYS A 334 6.00 24.28 -3.18
N LEU A 335 5.97 25.21 -2.22
CA LEU A 335 7.12 25.45 -1.34
C LEU A 335 7.35 24.36 -0.27
N TRP A 336 6.31 23.64 0.13
CA TRP A 336 6.43 22.53 1.09
C TRP A 336 6.83 21.22 0.41
N LEU A 337 6.28 20.95 -0.77
CA LEU A 337 6.50 19.76 -1.56
C LEU A 337 6.71 20.20 -3.02
N PRO A 338 7.96 20.44 -3.43
CA PRO A 338 8.29 20.75 -4.82
C PRO A 338 7.97 19.53 -5.69
N GLU A 339 7.31 19.78 -6.83
CA GLU A 339 6.93 18.75 -7.80
C GLU A 339 7.95 18.66 -8.95
N ASP A 340 8.86 19.63 -9.05
CA ASP A 340 9.90 19.68 -10.07
C ASP A 340 11.09 18.78 -9.68
N PHE A 341 11.05 17.53 -10.13
CA PHE A 341 12.11 16.53 -9.93
C PHE A 341 13.24 16.63 -10.98
N ALA A 342 13.16 17.58 -11.91
CA ALA A 342 14.00 17.64 -13.10
C ALA A 342 15.44 18.10 -12.86
N THR A 343 15.73 18.86 -11.79
CA THR A 343 16.96 19.66 -11.73
C THR A 343 17.84 19.48 -10.50
N LEU A 344 17.41 18.82 -9.41
CA LEU A 344 18.16 18.90 -8.16
C LEU A 344 18.49 17.57 -7.45
N TYR A 345 17.71 16.50 -7.60
CA TYR A 345 18.00 15.25 -6.88
C TYR A 345 17.54 14.01 -7.65
N THR A 346 18.48 13.14 -8.03
CA THR A 346 18.17 11.76 -8.42
C THR A 346 17.50 11.06 -7.23
N VAL A 347 16.39 10.36 -7.47
CA VAL A 347 15.68 9.53 -6.49
C VAL A 347 16.63 8.54 -5.82
N ARG A 348 17.58 7.99 -6.58
CA ARG A 348 18.64 7.10 -6.07
C ARG A 348 19.50 7.75 -4.99
N LYS A 349 19.98 8.99 -5.20
CA LYS A 349 20.91 9.69 -4.28
C LYS A 349 20.22 10.76 -3.42
N GLN A 350 18.94 10.59 -3.13
CA GLN A 350 18.20 11.54 -2.32
C GLN A 350 18.65 11.57 -0.84
N CYS A 351 19.38 10.56 -0.39
CA CYS A 351 19.90 10.42 0.97
C CYS A 351 21.37 10.02 0.95
N GLN A 352 22.02 10.01 2.12
CA GLN A 352 23.38 9.47 2.25
C GLN A 352 23.51 7.98 1.92
N ARG A 353 22.43 7.20 2.01
CA ARG A 353 22.39 5.81 1.55
C ARG A 353 21.61 5.75 0.25
N GLU A 354 22.19 5.09 -0.75
CA GLU A 354 21.56 4.98 -2.06
C GLU A 354 20.26 4.18 -1.98
N VAL A 355 19.20 4.73 -2.55
CA VAL A 355 17.88 4.11 -2.63
C VAL A 355 17.83 3.23 -3.87
N PHE A 356 17.43 1.98 -3.70
CA PHE A 356 17.27 1.03 -4.80
C PHE A 356 15.88 0.39 -4.84
N GLY A 357 14.99 0.78 -3.93
CA GLY A 357 13.61 0.33 -3.93
C GLY A 357 12.74 1.13 -2.96
N TYR A 358 11.44 0.85 -3.04
CA TYR A 358 10.43 1.42 -2.15
C TYR A 358 9.51 0.31 -1.63
N ALA A 359 9.17 0.40 -0.36
CA ALA A 359 8.07 -0.36 0.21
C ALA A 359 6.76 0.36 -0.09
N THR A 360 5.86 -0.30 -0.81
CA THR A 360 4.52 0.22 -1.13
C THR A 360 3.62 0.14 0.09
N THR A 361 3.66 -0.99 0.80
CA THR A 361 2.89 -1.21 2.04
C THR A 361 3.81 -1.66 3.17
N ALA A 362 3.64 -1.09 4.36
CA ALA A 362 4.39 -1.53 5.54
C ALA A 362 3.55 -1.45 6.82
N HIS A 363 3.53 -2.55 7.57
CA HIS A 363 2.82 -2.59 8.84
C HIS A 363 3.38 -3.65 9.79
N PHE A 364 2.94 -3.63 11.04
CA PHE A 364 3.17 -4.75 11.95
C PHE A 364 2.45 -5.99 11.41
N SER A 365 3.20 -7.09 11.26
CA SER A 365 2.65 -8.40 10.90
C SER A 365 2.36 -9.18 12.16
N TYR A 366 1.11 -9.63 12.30
CA TYR A 366 0.70 -10.48 13.41
C TYR A 366 1.22 -11.90 13.26
N THR A 367 1.38 -12.38 12.02
CA THR A 367 1.89 -13.74 11.75
C THR A 367 3.37 -13.89 12.09
N GLU A 368 4.17 -12.84 11.86
CA GLU A 368 5.62 -12.87 12.12
C GLU A 368 6.02 -12.11 13.40
N ALA A 369 5.05 -11.56 14.13
CA ALA A 369 5.20 -10.72 15.33
C ALA A 369 6.23 -9.60 15.19
N THR A 370 6.40 -9.09 13.96
CA THR A 370 7.41 -8.08 13.61
C THR A 370 6.90 -7.19 12.49
N VAL A 371 7.51 -6.01 12.33
CA VAL A 371 7.14 -5.12 11.23
C VAL A 371 7.63 -5.70 9.91
N CYS A 372 6.68 -5.86 8.99
CA CYS A 372 6.91 -6.39 7.65
C CYS A 372 6.49 -5.35 6.61
N ALA A 373 7.06 -5.47 5.42
CA ALA A 373 6.72 -4.60 4.31
C ALA A 373 6.75 -5.38 2.99
N VAL A 374 5.90 -5.01 2.06
CA VAL A 374 5.99 -5.45 0.68
C VAL A 374 6.53 -4.27 -0.12
N GLY A 375 7.52 -4.56 -0.97
CA GLY A 375 8.18 -3.52 -1.74
C GLY A 375 8.82 -4.05 -3.00
N TYR A 376 9.23 -3.10 -3.84
CA TYR A 376 9.80 -3.39 -5.14
C TYR A 376 11.20 -2.79 -5.22
N VAL A 377 12.12 -3.56 -5.78
CA VAL A 377 13.53 -3.18 -5.91
C VAL A 377 13.98 -3.30 -7.36
N THR A 378 14.99 -2.50 -7.72
CA THR A 378 15.65 -2.60 -9.03
C THR A 378 16.61 -3.81 -9.07
N PRO A 379 16.71 -4.51 -10.21
CA PRO A 379 17.65 -5.63 -10.38
C PRO A 379 19.11 -5.23 -10.15
N ALA A 380 19.53 -4.08 -10.70
CA ALA A 380 20.89 -3.56 -10.54
C ALA A 380 21.23 -3.27 -9.07
N GLY A 381 20.31 -2.65 -8.34
CA GLY A 381 20.46 -2.42 -6.90
C GLY A 381 20.51 -3.72 -6.08
N LEU A 382 19.67 -4.70 -6.43
CA LEU A 382 19.68 -6.01 -5.78
C LEU A 382 21.01 -6.75 -6.03
N GLN A 383 21.54 -6.71 -7.26
CA GLN A 383 22.84 -7.30 -7.59
C GLN A 383 23.98 -6.66 -6.78
N GLN A 384 23.99 -5.33 -6.67
CA GLN A 384 24.98 -4.60 -5.85
C GLN A 384 24.86 -4.98 -4.37
N LEU A 385 23.64 -5.08 -3.84
CA LEU A 385 23.39 -5.49 -2.47
C LEU A 385 23.95 -6.90 -2.18
N LEU A 386 23.62 -7.87 -3.04
CA LEU A 386 24.03 -9.27 -2.85
C LEU A 386 25.54 -9.43 -2.97
N THR A 387 26.17 -8.71 -3.90
CA THR A 387 27.63 -8.65 -4.03
C THR A 387 28.26 -8.10 -2.74
N LEU A 388 27.72 -7.01 -2.20
CA LEU A 388 28.23 -6.39 -0.98
C LEU A 388 28.04 -7.29 0.25
N CYS A 389 26.90 -7.99 0.36
CA CYS A 389 26.66 -8.97 1.43
C CYS A 389 27.66 -10.13 1.39
N ARG A 390 27.99 -10.62 0.19
CA ARG A 390 29.02 -11.66 0.00
C ARG A 390 30.40 -11.17 0.41
N GLN A 391 30.81 -9.98 -0.04
CA GLN A 391 32.09 -9.37 0.35
C GLN A 391 32.22 -9.18 1.87
N CYS A 392 31.11 -8.92 2.56
CA CYS A 392 31.08 -8.75 4.01
C CYS A 392 30.82 -10.06 4.78
N ASN A 393 30.81 -11.22 4.12
CA ASN A 393 30.53 -12.55 4.69
C ASN A 393 29.26 -12.59 5.57
N VAL A 394 28.19 -11.94 5.11
CA VAL A 394 26.92 -11.88 5.84
C VAL A 394 26.13 -13.16 5.58
N ARG A 395 25.79 -13.90 6.65
CA ARG A 395 25.05 -15.18 6.57
C ARG A 395 23.72 -15.10 5.81
N GLN A 396 23.00 -13.99 5.97
CA GLN A 396 21.71 -13.77 5.31
C GLN A 396 21.70 -12.36 4.70
N PRO A 397 21.39 -12.21 3.41
CA PRO A 397 21.24 -10.90 2.78
C PRO A 397 20.28 -10.00 3.55
N MET A 398 20.68 -8.75 3.74
CA MET A 398 19.90 -7.73 4.45
C MET A 398 20.18 -6.35 3.89
N CYS A 399 19.17 -5.50 3.87
CA CYS A 399 19.24 -4.12 3.41
C CYS A 399 18.87 -3.16 4.54
N LEU A 400 19.09 -1.87 4.32
CA LEU A 400 18.59 -0.83 5.22
C LEU A 400 17.20 -0.38 4.78
N MET A 401 16.31 -0.15 5.74
CA MET A 401 15.02 0.48 5.50
C MET A 401 14.89 1.75 6.33
N ARG A 402 14.23 2.76 5.76
CA ARG A 402 13.96 4.04 6.41
C ARG A 402 12.52 4.50 6.15
N SER A 403 11.78 4.77 7.22
CA SER A 403 10.44 5.36 7.12
C SER A 403 10.49 6.82 6.64
N PRO A 404 9.51 7.31 5.84
CA PRO A 404 9.48 8.69 5.37
C PRO A 404 9.39 9.74 6.47
N LYS A 405 8.90 9.37 7.66
CA LYS A 405 8.80 10.27 8.81
C LYS A 405 9.97 10.17 9.78
N SER A 406 10.93 9.29 9.53
CA SER A 406 12.06 9.00 10.41
C SER A 406 13.39 9.21 9.71
N ARG A 407 14.43 9.53 10.49
CA ARG A 407 15.82 9.62 10.00
C ARG A 407 16.59 8.33 10.19
N HIS A 408 15.99 7.37 10.86
CA HIS A 408 16.69 6.21 11.39
C HIS A 408 16.66 5.05 10.40
N TYR A 409 17.85 4.57 10.02
CA TYR A 409 18.02 3.38 9.22
C TYR A 409 18.13 2.16 10.11
N ARG A 410 17.43 1.10 9.70
CA ARG A 410 17.40 -0.18 10.41
C ARG A 410 17.53 -1.32 9.41
N PHE A 411 18.12 -2.44 9.85
CA PHE A 411 18.27 -3.61 8.99
C PHE A 411 16.96 -4.39 8.88
N ALA A 412 16.65 -4.78 7.65
CA ALA A 412 15.62 -5.75 7.33
C ALA A 412 16.23 -6.90 6.52
N CYS A 413 15.78 -8.13 6.77
CA CYS A 413 15.96 -9.21 5.82
C CYS A 413 14.80 -9.23 4.84
N PHE A 414 14.97 -9.93 3.73
CA PHE A 414 13.93 -10.06 2.73
C PHE A 414 13.81 -11.48 2.21
N LYS A 415 12.65 -11.77 1.64
CA LYS A 415 12.33 -13.01 0.94
C LYS A 415 11.75 -12.66 -0.42
N LEU A 416 12.13 -13.43 -1.44
CA LEU A 416 11.59 -13.30 -2.79
C LEU A 416 10.24 -14.03 -2.88
N HIS A 417 9.26 -13.37 -3.48
CA HIS A 417 8.00 -13.99 -3.86
C HIS A 417 8.12 -14.56 -5.28
N LEU A 418 7.75 -15.82 -5.53
CA LEU A 418 7.80 -16.40 -6.89
C LEU A 418 6.41 -16.49 -7.56
N ASP A 419 5.32 -16.20 -6.85
CA ASP A 419 3.95 -16.27 -7.38
C ASP A 419 3.37 -14.85 -7.49
N VAL A 420 4.14 -13.95 -8.12
CA VAL A 420 3.84 -12.51 -8.29
C VAL A 420 2.82 -12.25 -9.39
#